data_AF-A0A5R2MWK7-F1
#
_entry.id   AF-A0A5R2MWK7-F1
#
_cell.length_a   1.000
_cell.length_b   1.000
_cell.length_c   1.000
_cell.angle_alpha   90.00
_cell.angle_beta   90.00
_cell.angle_gamma   90.00
#
_symmetry.space_group_name_H-M   'P 1'
#
loop_
_entity.id
_entity.type
_entity.pdbx_description
1 polymer ?
#
loop_
_entity_poly.entity_id
_entity_poly.type
_entity_poly.pdbx_seq_one_letter_code
_entity_poly.pdbx_strand_id
1 'polypeptide(L)'
;FAGPQAPIGLNSFDIALLSAGTTYAAMRAVLTGRVDNSYALARPPGHHAEPDQAMGNCLFSNIGVSVRRLQHEGLLGRAAVVDWDVHHGNGTETVFYSDPSVLTIS
;
A
#
# COMPACT_ATOMS: atom_id res chain seq x y z
N PHE A 1 17.90 -0.77 -11.27
CA PHE A 1 17.29 -0.92 -9.93
C PHE A 1 16.68 0.41 -9.54
N ALA A 2 15.50 0.40 -8.94
CA ALA A 2 14.84 1.60 -8.40
C ALA A 2 15.32 1.95 -6.97
N GLY A 3 15.95 0.99 -6.29
CA GLY A 3 16.54 1.13 -4.96
C GLY A 3 17.05 -0.20 -4.42
N PRO A 4 17.39 -0.30 -3.11
CA PRO A 4 17.95 -1.51 -2.50
C PRO A 4 17.04 -2.72 -2.68
N GLN A 5 17.52 -3.78 -3.35
CA GLN A 5 16.72 -4.98 -3.62
C GLN A 5 15.38 -4.69 -4.35
N ALA A 6 15.34 -3.64 -5.17
CA ALA A 6 14.21 -3.30 -6.03
C ALA A 6 14.61 -3.32 -7.52
N PRO A 7 14.80 -4.52 -8.12
CA PRO A 7 14.99 -4.63 -9.57
C PRO A 7 13.71 -4.21 -10.29
N ILE A 8 13.87 -3.56 -11.44
CA ILE A 8 12.75 -3.18 -12.31
C ILE A 8 13.04 -3.65 -13.73
N GLY A 9 12.00 -4.07 -14.43
CA GLY A 9 12.03 -4.40 -15.85
C GLY A 9 11.32 -3.35 -16.70
N LEU A 10 11.24 -3.60 -17.99
CA LEU A 10 10.42 -2.80 -18.90
C LEU A 10 8.97 -2.75 -18.39
N ASN A 11 8.34 -1.58 -18.46
CA ASN A 11 6.95 -1.31 -18.02
C ASN A 11 6.67 -1.53 -16.53
N SER A 12 7.69 -1.73 -15.67
CA SER A 12 7.46 -1.94 -14.23
C SER A 12 6.80 -0.76 -13.55
N PHE A 13 6.99 0.47 -14.04
CA PHE A 13 6.29 1.65 -13.53
C PHE A 13 4.78 1.58 -13.78
N ASP A 14 4.35 1.38 -15.02
CA ASP A 14 2.92 1.29 -15.36
C ASP A 14 2.24 0.10 -14.66
N ILE A 15 2.95 -1.04 -14.57
CA ILE A 15 2.46 -2.22 -13.84
C ILE A 15 2.34 -1.92 -12.34
N ALA A 16 3.28 -1.18 -11.74
CA ALA A 16 3.18 -0.77 -10.34
C ALA A 16 2.01 0.19 -10.08
N LEU A 17 1.68 1.07 -11.03
CA LEU A 17 0.48 1.90 -10.95
C LEU A 17 -0.80 1.04 -10.94
N LEU A 18 -0.87 0.00 -11.77
CA LEU A 18 -1.99 -0.95 -11.74
C LEU A 18 -2.07 -1.71 -10.41
N SER A 19 -0.93 -2.07 -9.84
CA SER A 19 -0.84 -2.72 -8.52
C SER A 19 -1.44 -1.85 -7.41
N ALA A 20 -0.96 -0.60 -7.29
CA ALA A 20 -1.47 0.36 -6.31
C ALA A 20 -2.96 0.69 -6.56
N GLY A 21 -3.36 0.86 -7.82
CA GLY A 21 -4.74 1.11 -8.21
C GLY A 21 -5.68 -0.05 -7.86
N THR A 22 -5.21 -1.29 -7.96
CA THR A 22 -5.97 -2.49 -7.57
C THR A 22 -6.25 -2.50 -6.07
N THR A 23 -5.24 -2.21 -5.24
CA THR A 23 -5.40 -2.10 -3.78
C THR A 23 -6.41 -1.00 -3.42
N TYR A 24 -6.28 0.18 -4.02
CA TYR A 24 -7.22 1.28 -3.80
C TYR A 24 -8.66 0.91 -4.21
N ALA A 25 -8.84 0.33 -5.40
CA ALA A 25 -10.16 -0.04 -5.91
C ALA A 25 -10.86 -1.08 -5.03
N ALA A 26 -10.11 -2.05 -4.51
CA ALA A 26 -10.60 -3.08 -3.59
C ALA A 26 -11.07 -2.46 -2.26
N MET A 27 -10.23 -1.65 -1.62
CA MET A 27 -10.58 -0.94 -0.37
C MET A 27 -11.79 -0.02 -0.57
N ARG A 28 -11.82 0.75 -1.67
CA ARG A 28 -12.95 1.63 -1.99
C ARG A 28 -14.24 0.83 -2.20
N ALA A 29 -14.18 -0.37 -2.79
CA ALA A 29 -15.37 -1.20 -2.99
C ALA A 29 -16.02 -1.61 -1.67
N VAL A 30 -15.20 -1.95 -0.68
CA VAL A 30 -15.67 -2.23 0.68
C VAL A 30 -16.27 -0.97 1.33
N LEU A 31 -15.53 0.15 1.32
CA LEU A 31 -15.97 1.39 1.97
C LEU A 31 -17.21 2.03 1.33
N THR A 32 -17.50 1.71 0.07
CA THR A 32 -18.72 2.16 -0.64
C THR A 32 -19.87 1.16 -0.57
N GLY A 33 -19.72 0.06 0.19
CA GLY A 33 -20.77 -0.96 0.37
C GLY A 33 -21.06 -1.80 -0.88
N ARG A 34 -20.15 -1.83 -1.87
CA ARG A 34 -20.32 -2.68 -3.08
C ARG A 34 -20.06 -4.15 -2.80
N VAL A 35 -19.21 -4.43 -1.81
CA VAL A 35 -18.85 -5.78 -1.34
C VAL A 35 -18.58 -5.73 0.17
N ASP A 36 -18.78 -6.83 0.89
CA ASP A 36 -18.53 -6.90 2.34
C ASP A 36 -17.04 -6.99 2.68
N ASN A 37 -16.25 -7.62 1.80
CA ASN A 37 -14.81 -7.76 1.91
C ASN A 37 -14.18 -7.86 0.52
N SER A 38 -12.85 -7.75 0.45
CA SER A 38 -12.11 -7.85 -0.82
C SER A 38 -10.73 -8.44 -0.61
N TYR A 39 -10.18 -9.02 -1.68
CA TYR A 39 -8.79 -9.47 -1.77
C TYR A 39 -8.16 -8.87 -3.02
N ALA A 40 -7.00 -8.22 -2.87
CA ALA A 40 -6.27 -7.60 -3.98
C ALA A 40 -4.99 -8.39 -4.28
N LEU A 41 -4.97 -9.11 -5.41
CA LEU A 41 -3.77 -9.79 -5.89
C LEU A 41 -2.87 -8.78 -6.63
N ALA A 42 -2.19 -7.92 -5.86
CA ALA A 42 -1.45 -6.78 -6.36
C ALA A 42 0.06 -7.10 -6.52
N ARG A 43 0.58 -7.01 -7.75
CA ARG A 43 2.02 -7.18 -8.06
C ARG A 43 2.51 -6.06 -8.97
N PRO A 44 3.64 -5.39 -8.66
CA PRO A 44 4.57 -5.60 -7.53
C PRO A 44 3.96 -5.29 -6.14
N PRO A 45 4.54 -5.86 -5.05
CA PRO A 45 4.10 -5.60 -3.67
C PRO A 45 4.41 -4.15 -3.25
N GLY A 46 4.06 -3.79 -2.01
CA GLY A 46 4.19 -2.40 -1.55
C GLY A 46 4.67 -2.13 -0.12
N HIS A 47 4.64 -3.09 0.80
CA HIS A 47 4.82 -2.80 2.24
C HIS A 47 6.23 -2.34 2.66
N HIS A 48 7.24 -2.51 1.80
CA HIS A 48 8.59 -2.00 2.02
C HIS A 48 8.85 -0.62 1.39
N ALA A 49 8.01 -0.17 0.47
CA ALA A 49 8.26 1.10 -0.23
C ALA A 49 8.03 2.28 0.71
N GLU A 50 9.09 3.04 0.95
CA GLU A 50 9.09 4.29 1.72
C GLU A 50 8.73 5.49 0.83
N PRO A 51 8.42 6.67 1.40
CA PRO A 51 7.98 7.83 0.63
C PRO A 51 8.93 8.25 -0.51
N ASP A 52 10.25 8.09 -0.33
CA ASP A 52 11.29 8.48 -1.28
C ASP A 52 12.23 7.33 -1.68
N GLN A 53 11.93 6.09 -1.28
CA GLN A 53 12.79 4.94 -1.57
C GLN A 53 12.01 3.65 -1.88
N ALA A 54 12.27 3.09 -3.07
CA ALA A 54 11.86 1.73 -3.42
C ALA A 54 12.81 0.70 -2.79
N MET A 55 12.28 -0.37 -2.21
CA MET A 55 13.09 -1.48 -1.69
C MET A 55 12.29 -2.77 -1.55
N GLY A 56 12.98 -3.91 -1.38
CA GLY A 56 12.31 -5.20 -1.11
C GLY A 56 11.27 -5.58 -2.17
N ASN A 57 11.60 -5.39 -3.46
CA ASN A 57 10.70 -5.55 -4.62
C ASN A 57 9.47 -4.62 -4.66
N CYS A 58 9.36 -3.66 -3.73
CA CYS A 58 8.27 -2.70 -3.66
C CYS A 58 8.65 -1.38 -4.33
N LEU A 59 7.78 -0.88 -5.24
CA LEU A 59 7.99 0.40 -5.92
C LEU A 59 7.10 1.52 -5.34
N PHE A 60 5.87 1.19 -4.96
CA PHE A 60 4.92 2.11 -4.34
C PHE A 60 4.36 1.49 -3.07
N SER A 61 4.09 2.31 -2.07
CA SER A 61 3.39 1.89 -0.85
C SER A 61 1.90 1.67 -1.17
N ASN A 62 1.55 0.51 -1.73
CA ASN A 62 0.19 0.23 -2.20
C ASN A 62 -0.87 0.49 -1.12
N ILE A 63 -0.63 0.03 0.11
CA ILE A 63 -1.51 0.27 1.27
C ILE A 63 -1.46 1.74 1.69
N GLY A 64 -0.26 2.32 1.85
CA GLY A 64 -0.08 3.70 2.30
C GLY A 64 -0.78 4.72 1.40
N VAL A 65 -0.56 4.62 0.08
CA VAL A 65 -1.21 5.47 -0.93
C VAL A 65 -2.73 5.29 -0.91
N SER A 66 -3.21 4.05 -0.80
CA SER A 66 -4.65 3.76 -0.79
C SER A 66 -5.35 4.34 0.44
N VAL A 67 -4.78 4.15 1.63
CA VAL A 67 -5.29 4.72 2.90
C VAL A 67 -5.35 6.24 2.81
N ARG A 68 -4.26 6.90 2.43
CA ARG A 68 -4.20 8.37 2.30
C ARG A 68 -5.21 8.89 1.28
N ARG A 69 -5.36 8.20 0.15
CA ARG A 69 -6.34 8.57 -0.88
C ARG A 69 -7.77 8.47 -0.36
N LEU A 70 -8.10 7.41 0.37
CA LEU A 70 -9.44 7.20 0.92
C LEU A 70 -9.77 8.15 2.07
N GLN A 71 -8.78 8.51 2.88
CA GLN A 71 -8.90 9.58 3.88
C GLN A 71 -9.19 10.93 3.20
N HIS A 72 -8.46 11.27 2.13
CA HIS A 72 -8.70 12.49 1.35
C HIS A 72 -10.10 12.50 0.70
N GLU A 73 -10.64 11.35 0.32
CA GLU A 73 -12.01 11.21 -0.19
C GLU A 73 -13.09 11.26 0.90
N GLY A 74 -12.71 11.34 2.18
CA GLY A 74 -13.64 11.32 3.31
C GLY A 74 -14.30 9.96 3.55
N LEU A 75 -13.82 8.89 2.90
CA LEU A 75 -14.37 7.53 3.01
C LEU A 75 -13.76 6.73 4.16
N LEU A 76 -12.61 7.16 4.69
CA LEU A 76 -11.87 6.46 5.73
C LEU A 76 -11.44 7.45 6.81
N GLY A 77 -11.88 7.23 8.06
CA GLY A 77 -11.49 8.07 9.20
C GLY A 77 -10.32 7.50 9.99
N ARG A 78 -10.39 6.21 10.34
CA ARG A 78 -9.31 5.47 11.01
C ARG A 78 -9.13 4.11 10.35
N ALA A 79 -7.91 3.60 10.36
CA ALA A 79 -7.56 2.30 9.81
C ALA A 79 -6.65 1.50 10.75
N ALA A 80 -6.69 0.19 10.63
CA ALA A 80 -5.66 -0.69 11.16
C ALA A 80 -5.07 -1.47 9.97
N VAL A 81 -3.75 -1.43 9.83
CA VAL A 81 -2.99 -2.25 8.89
C VAL A 81 -2.37 -3.39 9.70
N VAL A 82 -2.84 -4.61 9.43
CA VAL A 82 -2.27 -5.84 9.97
C VAL A 82 -1.43 -6.46 8.86
N ASP A 83 -0.12 -6.28 8.97
CA ASP A 83 0.86 -6.93 8.11
C ASP A 83 1.28 -8.25 8.77
N TRP A 84 1.07 -9.36 8.06
CA TRP A 84 1.50 -10.68 8.50
C TRP A 84 2.59 -11.24 7.59
N ASP A 85 3.09 -10.46 6.62
CA ASP A 85 4.24 -10.88 5.84
C ASP A 85 5.40 -11.21 6.80
N VAL A 86 6.23 -12.17 6.39
CA VAL A 86 7.32 -12.62 7.24
C VAL A 86 8.40 -11.54 7.43
N HIS A 87 8.44 -10.55 6.54
CA HIS A 87 9.32 -9.39 6.65
C HIS A 87 8.58 -8.21 7.27
N HIS A 88 9.32 -7.40 8.02
CA HIS A 88 8.82 -6.15 8.57
C HIS A 88 8.30 -5.20 7.47
N GLY A 89 7.05 -4.76 7.59
CA GLY A 89 6.43 -3.74 6.73
C GLY A 89 6.94 -2.31 6.97
N ASN A 90 8.25 -2.07 6.87
CA ASN A 90 8.92 -0.79 7.18
C ASN A 90 8.37 0.41 6.39
N GLY A 91 7.95 0.21 5.14
CA GLY A 91 7.34 1.27 4.35
C GLY A 91 6.01 1.73 4.94
N THR A 92 5.20 0.79 5.41
CA THR A 92 3.94 1.10 6.10
C THR A 92 4.21 1.80 7.45
N GLU A 93 5.16 1.32 8.24
CA GLU A 93 5.61 1.97 9.48
C GLU A 93 5.98 3.43 9.19
N THR A 94 6.93 3.66 8.27
CA THR A 94 7.44 4.99 7.94
C THR A 94 6.35 5.96 7.49
N VAL A 95 5.35 5.50 6.72
CA VAL A 95 4.24 6.35 6.24
C VAL A 95 3.33 6.83 7.38
N PHE A 96 3.18 6.04 8.45
CA PHE A 96 2.18 6.27 9.50
C PHE A 96 2.77 6.40 10.92
N TYR A 97 4.09 6.42 11.07
CA TYR A 97 4.79 6.37 12.37
C TYR A 97 4.29 7.43 13.37
N SER A 98 3.92 8.61 12.88
CA SER A 98 3.41 9.73 13.69
C SER A 98 1.92 10.02 13.47
N ASP A 99 1.19 9.14 12.79
CA ASP A 99 -0.22 9.31 12.43
C ASP A 99 -1.13 8.42 13.30
N PRO A 100 -1.78 8.96 14.34
CA PRO A 100 -2.64 8.17 15.22
C PRO A 100 -3.94 7.71 14.56
N SER A 101 -4.25 8.16 13.34
CA SER A 101 -5.42 7.68 12.60
C SER A 101 -5.21 6.29 11.98
N VAL A 102 -3.97 5.80 11.94
CA VAL A 102 -3.61 4.51 11.37
C VAL A 102 -2.78 3.70 12.36
N LEU A 103 -3.33 2.58 12.83
CA LEU A 103 -2.59 1.60 13.62
C LEU A 103 -1.85 0.65 12.67
N THR A 104 -0.54 0.50 12.81
CA THR A 104 0.27 -0.46 12.06
C THR A 104 0.75 -1.58 12.98
N ILE A 105 0.49 -2.83 12.60
CA ILE A 105 0.99 -4.04 13.27
C ILE A 105 1.72 -4.84 12.20
N SER A 106 2.95 -5.25 12.47
CA SER A 106 3.79 -6.08 11.59
C SER A 106 4.52 -7.14 12.39
#